data_AF-A0A4P0YFP8-F1
#
_entry.id   AF-A0A4P0YFP8-F1
#
_cell.length_a   1.000
_cell.length_b   1.000
_cell.length_c   1.000
_cell.angle_alpha   90.00
_cell.angle_beta   90.00
_cell.angle_gamma   90.00
#
_symmetry.space_group_name_H-M   'P 1'
#
loop_
_entity.id
_entity.type
_entity.pdbx_description
1 polymer ?
#
loop_
_entity_poly.entity_id
_entity_poly.type
_entity_poly.pdbx_seq_one_letter_code
_entity_poly.pdbx_strand_id
1 'polypeptide(L)'
;MILSRSPAIWLWQTLLYQVSHLDRLRNVHTAPADLSCTELADRLENAPRLERLASEAALLHDKRAAGLSHAEFKVILALLQGQTIGEQARRLRLSQKTLYTQRLAGVKKLVEYHPHLAPAFRVRCYRAHPPAHCRRLNRNGYKRSTIARSSRFFNLSSIVAHSYRGWRS
;
A
#
# COMPACT_ATOMS: atom_id res chain seq x y z
N MET A 1 4.47 -6.58 -10.45
CA MET A 1 4.60 -5.32 -9.69
C MET A 1 3.30 -5.09 -8.91
N ILE A 2 3.35 -4.77 -7.61
CA ILE A 2 2.14 -4.60 -6.77
C ILE A 2 1.43 -3.26 -7.05
N LEU A 3 2.19 -2.22 -7.36
CA LEU A 3 1.70 -0.85 -7.55
C LEU A 3 0.84 -0.67 -8.81
N SER A 4 1.08 -1.44 -9.87
CA SER A 4 0.33 -1.37 -11.13
C SER A 4 -1.08 -1.97 -11.05
N ARG A 5 -1.47 -2.48 -9.88
CA ARG A 5 -2.80 -3.05 -9.61
C ARG A 5 -3.42 -2.43 -8.36
N SER A 6 -2.83 -1.35 -7.84
CA SER A 6 -3.33 -0.63 -6.67
C SER A 6 -4.45 0.31 -7.09
N PRO A 7 -5.61 0.28 -6.41
CA PRO A 7 -6.65 1.28 -6.61
C PRO A 7 -6.10 2.69 -6.37
N ALA A 8 -6.37 3.62 -7.30
CA ALA A 8 -5.83 4.98 -7.27
C ALA A 8 -6.12 5.69 -5.93
N ILE A 9 -7.33 5.54 -5.39
CA ILE A 9 -7.75 6.10 -4.11
C ILE A 9 -6.88 5.62 -2.93
N TRP A 10 -6.54 4.33 -2.90
CA TRP A 10 -5.72 3.76 -1.83
C TRP A 10 -4.25 4.14 -1.98
N LEU A 11 -3.77 4.17 -3.22
CA LEU A 11 -2.41 4.50 -3.56
C LEU A 11 -2.10 5.97 -3.24
N TRP A 12 -2.99 6.87 -3.65
CA TRP A 12 -2.94 8.29 -3.30
C TRP A 12 -2.93 8.49 -1.78
N GLN A 13 -3.86 7.87 -1.06
CA GLN A 13 -3.91 7.98 0.39
C GLN A 13 -2.65 7.44 1.07
N THR A 14 -2.06 6.36 0.56
CA THR A 14 -0.80 5.82 1.07
C THR A 14 0.36 6.77 0.83
N LEU A 15 0.46 7.38 -0.35
CA LEU A 15 1.49 8.37 -0.68
C LEU A 15 1.36 9.64 0.17
N LEU A 16 0.14 10.11 0.43
CA LEU A 16 -0.11 11.23 1.33
C LEU A 16 0.46 10.99 2.73
N TYR A 17 0.46 9.75 3.22
CA TYR A 17 1.08 9.40 4.50
C TYR A 17 2.61 9.31 4.44
N GLN A 18 3.23 9.23 3.26
CA GLN A 18 4.68 9.12 3.11
C GLN A 18 5.37 10.46 2.87
N VAL A 19 4.63 11.49 2.41
CA VAL A 19 5.20 12.81 2.10
C VAL A 19 4.78 13.84 3.14
N SER A 20 5.72 14.73 3.50
CA SER A 20 5.43 15.85 4.39
C SER A 20 4.77 17.04 3.69
N HIS A 21 4.96 17.16 2.37
CA HIS A 21 4.45 18.26 1.55
C HIS A 21 3.70 17.71 0.35
N LEU A 22 2.46 18.16 0.17
CA LEU A 22 1.56 17.73 -0.90
C LEU A 22 2.12 18.08 -2.29
N ASP A 23 2.86 19.18 -2.41
CA ASP A 23 3.47 19.62 -3.68
C ASP A 23 4.40 18.56 -4.28
N ARG A 24 4.95 17.67 -3.46
CA ARG A 24 5.78 16.55 -3.94
C ARG A 24 4.99 15.52 -4.75
N LEU A 25 3.67 15.50 -4.60
CA LEU A 25 2.78 14.58 -5.31
C LEU A 25 2.06 15.22 -6.51
N ARG A 26 2.17 16.55 -6.70
CA ARG A 26 1.45 17.30 -7.75
C ARG A 26 1.76 16.81 -9.18
N ASN A 27 2.95 16.23 -9.36
CA ASN A 27 3.47 15.69 -10.62
C ASN A 27 3.54 14.17 -10.60
N VAL A 28 2.69 13.49 -9.82
CA VAL A 28 2.56 12.04 -9.86
C VAL A 28 1.50 11.68 -10.89
N HIS A 29 1.97 11.13 -12.01
CA HIS A 29 1.13 10.68 -13.12
C HIS A 29 1.06 9.15 -13.14
N THR A 30 -0.02 8.63 -13.71
CA THR A 30 -0.22 7.19 -13.93
C THR A 30 -0.16 6.88 -15.42
N ALA A 31 0.53 5.79 -15.78
CA ALA A 31 0.68 5.39 -17.18
C ALA A 31 0.57 3.86 -17.34
N PRO A 32 0.10 3.36 -18.49
CA PRO A 32 0.11 1.93 -18.78
C PRO A 32 1.53 1.32 -18.59
N ALA A 33 1.62 0.10 -18.03
CA ALA A 33 2.88 -0.50 -17.56
C ALA A 33 3.63 -1.20 -18.69
N ASP A 34 2.92 -1.41 -19.78
CA ASP A 34 3.32 -2.01 -21.03
C ASP A 34 3.86 -0.99 -22.04
N LEU A 35 3.85 0.31 -21.71
CA LEU A 35 4.46 1.33 -22.56
C LEU A 35 5.98 1.22 -22.58
N SER A 36 6.56 1.38 -23.76
CA SER A 36 7.99 1.64 -23.93
C SER A 36 8.36 3.02 -23.35
N CYS A 37 9.66 3.25 -23.10
CA CYS A 37 10.13 4.55 -22.60
C CYS A 37 9.86 5.70 -23.58
N THR A 38 9.87 5.44 -24.89
CA THR A 38 9.54 6.43 -25.93
C THR A 38 8.06 6.79 -25.87
N GLU A 39 7.16 5.80 -25.85
CA GLU A 39 5.72 6.04 -25.72
C GLU A 39 5.36 6.71 -24.39
N LEU A 40 6.08 6.39 -23.32
CA LEU A 40 5.90 7.04 -22.04
C LEU A 40 6.28 8.53 -22.11
N ALA A 41 7.41 8.87 -22.74
CA ALA A 41 7.84 10.26 -22.89
C ALA A 41 6.82 11.07 -23.71
N ASP A 42 6.34 10.52 -24.83
CA ASP A 42 5.36 11.16 -25.70
C ASP A 42 4.01 11.38 -25.00
N ARG A 43 3.64 10.47 -24.07
CA ARG A 43 2.34 10.51 -23.39
C ARG A 43 2.38 11.13 -22.01
N LEU A 44 3.55 11.49 -21.48
CA LEU A 44 3.71 11.97 -20.12
C LEU A 44 2.92 13.26 -19.87
N GLU A 45 2.93 14.18 -20.84
CA GLU A 45 2.22 15.46 -20.76
C GLU A 45 0.70 15.28 -20.61
N ASN A 46 0.16 14.25 -21.27
CA ASN A 46 -1.27 13.93 -21.25
C ASN A 46 -1.65 12.85 -20.22
N ALA A 47 -0.67 12.31 -19.49
CA ALA A 47 -0.91 11.25 -18.53
C ALA A 47 -1.77 11.78 -17.37
N PRO A 48 -2.83 11.06 -16.97
CA PRO A 48 -3.69 11.52 -15.89
C PRO A 48 -2.91 11.59 -14.56
N ARG A 49 -3.16 12.66 -13.80
CA ARG A 49 -2.62 12.80 -12.45
C ARG A 49 -3.28 11.80 -11.51
N LEU A 50 -2.48 11.19 -10.65
CA LEU A 50 -2.97 10.24 -9.66
C LEU A 50 -3.99 10.86 -8.71
N GLU A 51 -3.80 12.12 -8.32
CA GLU A 51 -4.74 12.89 -7.50
C GLU A 51 -6.14 12.94 -8.14
N ARG A 52 -6.20 13.29 -9.43
CA ARG A 52 -7.45 13.36 -10.17
C ARG A 52 -8.17 12.01 -10.17
N LEU A 53 -7.44 10.94 -10.50
CA LEU A 53 -7.99 9.58 -10.52
C LEU A 53 -8.45 9.11 -9.14
N ALA A 54 -7.74 9.50 -8.08
CA ALA A 54 -8.12 9.21 -6.70
C ALA A 54 -9.40 9.96 -6.29
N SER A 55 -9.54 11.23 -6.70
CA SER A 55 -10.74 12.03 -6.47
C SER A 55 -11.95 11.47 -7.24
N GLU A 56 -11.78 11.12 -8.51
CA GLU A 56 -12.82 10.47 -9.32
C GLU A 56 -13.25 9.13 -8.70
N ALA A 57 -12.30 8.31 -8.25
CA ALA A 57 -12.59 7.06 -7.55
C ALA A 57 -13.27 7.29 -6.19
N ALA A 58 -12.93 8.36 -5.47
CA ALA A 58 -13.56 8.69 -4.19
C ALA A 58 -15.04 9.04 -4.33
N LEU A 59 -15.45 9.66 -5.46
CA LEU A 59 -16.86 9.92 -5.74
C LEU A 59 -17.69 8.64 -5.93
N LEU A 60 -17.04 7.55 -6.35
CA LEU A 60 -17.67 6.25 -6.59
C LEU A 60 -17.62 5.32 -5.38
N HIS A 61 -16.91 5.70 -4.32
CA HIS A 61 -16.67 4.87 -3.14
C HIS A 61 -17.22 5.52 -1.87
N ASP A 62 -18.22 4.89 -1.25
CA ASP A 62 -18.80 5.33 0.04
C ASP A 62 -17.81 5.32 1.22
N LYS A 63 -16.64 4.69 1.06
CA LYS A 63 -15.65 4.51 2.12
C LYS A 63 -14.34 5.17 1.75
N ARG A 64 -13.88 6.07 2.61
CA ARG A 64 -12.53 6.64 2.53
C ARG A 64 -11.48 5.54 2.59
N ALA A 65 -10.55 5.54 1.64
CA ALA A 65 -9.53 4.50 1.60
C ALA A 65 -8.62 4.56 2.83
N ALA A 66 -8.42 3.42 3.48
CA ALA A 66 -7.45 3.30 4.56
C ALA A 66 -6.07 3.02 3.95
N GLY A 67 -5.38 4.07 3.50
CA GLY A 67 -3.98 3.99 3.08
C GLY A 67 -3.06 3.52 4.21
N LEU A 68 -1.81 3.18 3.88
CA LEU A 68 -0.81 2.78 4.88
C LEU A 68 -0.14 4.00 5.50
N SER A 69 -0.15 4.09 6.83
CA SER A 69 0.64 5.10 7.53
C SER A 69 2.13 4.88 7.30
N HIS A 70 2.96 5.89 7.54
CA HIS A 70 4.42 5.76 7.42
C HIS A 70 4.99 4.61 8.26
N ALA A 71 4.50 4.44 9.50
CA ALA A 71 4.94 3.35 10.37
C ALA A 71 4.50 1.97 9.82
N GLU A 72 3.24 1.84 9.40
CA GLU A 72 2.71 0.59 8.82
C GLU A 72 3.45 0.21 7.53
N PHE A 73 3.68 1.19 6.65
CA PHE A 73 4.38 1.01 5.38
C PHE A 73 5.80 0.49 5.61
N LYS A 74 6.57 1.11 6.51
CA LYS A 74 7.95 0.68 6.81
C LYS A 74 8.00 -0.76 7.35
N VAL A 75 7.06 -1.14 8.21
CA VAL A 75 7.02 -2.49 8.80
C VAL A 75 6.64 -3.55 7.76
N ILE A 76 5.69 -3.23 6.87
CA ILE A 76 5.31 -4.14 5.76
C ILE A 76 6.45 -4.26 4.76
N LEU A 77 7.10 -3.16 4.38
CA LEU A 77 8.22 -3.19 3.44
C LEU A 77 9.36 -4.07 3.96
N ALA A 78 9.73 -3.88 5.24
CA ALA A 78 10.76 -4.70 5.88
C ALA A 78 10.35 -6.19 5.98
N LEU A 79 9.05 -6.48 6.22
CA LEU A 79 8.52 -7.84 6.16
C LEU A 79 8.67 -8.47 4.76
N LEU A 80 8.35 -7.72 3.71
CA LEU A 80 8.46 -8.19 2.32
C LEU A 80 9.91 -8.46 1.95
N GLN A 81 10.83 -7.62 2.42
CA GLN A 81 12.29 -7.79 2.32
C GLN A 81 12.84 -8.96 3.15
N GLY A 82 12.00 -9.64 3.95
CA GLY A 82 12.41 -10.81 4.72
C GLY A 82 12.95 -10.51 6.13
N GLN A 83 12.93 -9.25 6.58
CA GLN A 83 13.42 -8.90 7.92
C GLN A 83 12.50 -9.44 9.01
N THR A 84 13.11 -9.99 10.06
CA THR A 84 12.38 -10.46 11.24
C THR A 84 11.87 -9.29 12.10
N ILE A 85 10.86 -9.53 12.94
CA ILE A 85 10.38 -8.50 13.87
C ILE A 85 11.48 -8.07 14.85
N GLY A 86 12.36 -8.99 15.25
CA GLY A 86 13.48 -8.70 16.14
C GLY A 86 14.53 -7.79 15.50
N GLU A 87 14.89 -8.03 14.23
CA GLU A 87 15.77 -7.14 13.47
C GLU A 87 15.17 -5.73 13.34
N GLN A 88 13.88 -5.65 13.00
CA GLN A 88 13.18 -4.37 12.87
C GLN A 88 13.10 -3.63 14.21
N ALA A 89 12.81 -4.33 15.31
CA ALA A 89 12.71 -3.77 16.66
C ALA A 89 14.02 -3.12 17.08
N ARG A 90 15.13 -3.82 16.87
CA ARG A 90 16.48 -3.35 17.18
C ARG A 90 16.85 -2.14 16.33
N ARG A 91 16.61 -2.20 15.02
CA ARG A 91 16.95 -1.13 14.07
C ARG A 91 16.14 0.15 14.32
N LEU A 92 14.85 0.01 14.62
CA LEU A 92 13.94 1.14 14.83
C LEU A 92 13.86 1.59 16.29
N ARG A 93 14.55 0.90 17.21
CA ARG A 93 14.46 1.11 18.67
C ARG A 93 13.01 1.11 19.18
N LEU A 94 12.20 0.18 18.66
CA LEU A 94 10.80 0.00 19.03
C LEU A 94 10.59 -1.34 19.72
N SER A 95 9.55 -1.42 20.56
CA SER A 95 9.15 -2.71 21.13
C SER A 95 8.63 -3.64 20.03
N GLN A 96 8.86 -4.94 20.17
CA GLN A 96 8.30 -5.95 19.27
C GLN A 96 6.77 -5.91 19.25
N LYS A 97 6.13 -5.58 20.39
CA LYS A 97 4.68 -5.42 20.51
C LYS A 97 4.17 -4.29 19.59
N THR A 98 4.84 -3.14 19.62
CA THR A 98 4.50 -2.00 18.77
C THR A 98 4.59 -2.37 17.29
N LEU A 99 5.68 -3.02 16.88
CA LEU A 99 5.87 -3.46 15.50
C LEU A 99 4.85 -4.52 15.07
N TYR A 100 4.49 -5.44 15.96
CA TYR A 100 3.47 -6.46 15.66
C TYR A 100 2.11 -5.81 15.41
N THR A 101 1.70 -4.85 16.26
CA THR A 101 0.46 -4.10 16.07
C THR A 101 0.46 -3.32 14.76
N GLN A 102 1.55 -2.61 14.45
CA GLN A 102 1.70 -1.88 13.19
C GLN A 102 1.67 -2.82 11.98
N ARG A 103 2.35 -3.97 12.05
CA ARG A 103 2.32 -5.00 11.00
C ARG A 103 0.91 -5.50 10.77
N LEU A 104 0.19 -5.88 11.83
CA LEU A 104 -1.14 -6.45 11.73
C LEU A 104 -2.14 -5.44 11.13
N ALA A 105 -2.12 -4.20 11.63
CA ALA A 105 -2.95 -3.12 11.10
C ALA A 105 -2.64 -2.84 9.64
N GLY A 106 -1.36 -2.74 9.29
CA GLY A 106 -0.90 -2.52 7.93
C GLY A 106 -1.29 -3.65 6.96
N VAL A 107 -1.09 -4.92 7.35
CA VAL A 107 -1.47 -6.08 6.52
C VAL A 107 -2.98 -6.11 6.31
N LYS A 108 -3.79 -5.79 7.33
CA LYS A 108 -5.25 -5.73 7.19
C LYS A 108 -5.66 -4.69 6.13
N LYS A 109 -5.11 -3.47 6.20
CA LYS A 109 -5.35 -2.40 5.21
C LYS A 109 -4.85 -2.80 3.82
N LEU A 110 -3.66 -3.39 3.72
CA LEU A 110 -3.10 -3.80 2.44
C LEU A 110 -3.95 -4.88 1.76
N VAL A 111 -4.37 -5.91 2.51
CA VAL A 111 -5.15 -7.03 1.97
C VAL A 111 -6.57 -6.62 1.59
N GLU A 112 -7.15 -5.60 2.22
CA GLU A 112 -8.44 -5.01 1.82
C GLU A 112 -8.42 -4.54 0.36
N TYR A 113 -7.32 -3.92 -0.08
CA TYR A 113 -7.17 -3.41 -1.46
C TYR A 113 -6.37 -4.36 -2.37
N HIS A 114 -5.62 -5.30 -1.80
CA HIS A 114 -4.79 -6.27 -2.50
C HIS A 114 -5.03 -7.70 -1.99
N PRO A 115 -6.23 -8.28 -2.21
CA PRO A 115 -6.60 -9.58 -1.66
C PRO A 115 -5.69 -10.73 -2.13
N HIS A 116 -5.13 -10.61 -3.34
CA HIS A 116 -4.18 -11.59 -3.89
C HIS A 116 -2.87 -11.68 -3.10
N LEU A 117 -2.53 -10.69 -2.27
CA LEU A 117 -1.35 -10.74 -1.39
C LEU A 117 -1.62 -11.45 -0.06
N ALA A 118 -2.88 -11.71 0.28
CA ALA A 118 -3.24 -12.35 1.55
C ALA A 118 -2.50 -13.68 1.81
N PRO A 119 -2.34 -14.59 0.82
CA PRO A 119 -1.62 -15.85 1.04
C PRO A 119 -0.15 -15.65 1.46
N ALA A 120 0.52 -14.63 0.92
CA ALA A 120 1.93 -14.34 1.23
C ALA A 120 2.13 -13.91 2.71
N PHE A 121 1.11 -13.28 3.30
CA PHE A 121 1.15 -12.83 4.69
C PHE A 121 0.71 -13.90 5.69
N ARG A 122 -0.07 -14.90 5.27
CA ARG A 122 -0.44 -16.03 6.14
C ARG A 122 0.83 -16.75 6.61
N VAL A 123 1.71 -17.19 5.72
CA VAL A 123 2.91 -17.96 6.10
C VAL A 123 3.90 -17.14 6.96
N ARG A 124 4.04 -15.83 6.69
CA ARG A 124 5.04 -14.98 7.36
C ARG A 124 4.55 -14.35 8.68
N CYS A 125 3.24 -14.22 8.89
CA CYS A 125 2.71 -13.76 10.18
C CYS A 125 2.66 -14.86 11.24
N TYR A 126 2.66 -16.14 10.84
CA TYR A 126 2.62 -17.29 11.76
C TYR A 126 3.98 -17.93 12.06
N ARG A 127 5.06 -17.55 11.34
CA ARG A 127 6.41 -18.12 11.54
C ARG A 127 7.19 -17.56 12.73
N ALA A 128 6.71 -16.51 13.39
CA ALA A 128 7.24 -16.06 14.68
C ALA A 128 6.19 -16.36 15.74
N HIS A 129 6.52 -17.22 16.72
CA HIS A 129 5.63 -17.61 17.82
C HIS A 129 4.79 -16.42 18.32
N PRO A 130 3.49 -16.37 18.00
CA PRO A 130 2.67 -15.23 18.40
C PRO A 130 2.45 -15.32 19.92
N PRO A 131 2.59 -14.22 20.68
CA PRO A 131 2.25 -14.21 22.09
C PRO A 131 0.77 -14.62 22.28
N ALA A 132 0.48 -15.36 23.34
CA ALA A 132 -0.79 -16.07 23.57
C ALA A 132 -2.06 -15.23 23.36
N HIS A 133 -1.98 -13.91 23.58
CA HIS A 133 -3.06 -12.95 23.35
C HIS A 133 -3.55 -12.89 21.87
N CYS A 134 -2.70 -13.21 20.88
CA CYS A 134 -3.08 -13.16 19.47
C CYS A 134 -3.96 -14.34 19.02
N ARG A 135 -4.04 -15.45 19.78
CA ARG A 135 -4.92 -16.58 19.43
C ARG A 135 -6.40 -16.22 19.54
N ARG A 136 -6.75 -15.22 20.36
CA ARG A 136 -8.14 -14.82 20.65
C ARG A 136 -8.81 -14.05 19.50
N LEU A 137 -8.03 -13.39 18.64
CA LEU A 137 -8.56 -12.64 17.49
C LEU A 137 -8.97 -13.52 16.31
N ASN A 138 -8.63 -14.82 16.33
CA ASN A 138 -8.92 -15.75 15.23
C ASN A 138 -10.33 -16.37 15.30
N ARG A 139 -11.11 -16.17 16.37
CA ARG A 139 -12.47 -16.74 16.48
C ARG A 139 -13.59 -15.87 15.88
N ASN A 140 -13.40 -14.55 15.75
CA ASN A 140 -14.51 -13.63 15.43
C ASN A 140 -14.32 -12.80 14.15
N GLY A 141 -13.41 -13.16 13.25
CA GLY A 141 -12.88 -12.21 12.26
C GLY A 141 -12.91 -12.62 10.78
N TYR A 142 -13.86 -13.45 10.33
CA TYR A 142 -14.09 -13.65 8.90
C TYR A 142 -15.59 -13.83 8.63
N LYS A 143 -16.38 -12.75 8.82
CA LYS A 143 -17.66 -12.66 8.12
C LYS A 143 -17.32 -12.43 6.65
N ARG A 144 -17.63 -13.42 5.80
CA ARG A 144 -17.66 -13.27 4.35
C ARG A 144 -18.65 -12.14 4.03
N SER A 145 -18.13 -10.95 3.80
CA SER A 145 -18.89 -9.93 3.08
C SER A 145 -18.88 -10.34 1.62
N THR A 146 -19.98 -10.94 1.20
CA THR A 146 -20.35 -11.16 -0.20
C THR A 146 -20.50 -9.79 -0.85
N ILE A 147 -19.40 -9.17 -1.28
CA ILE A 147 -19.47 -7.99 -2.14
C ILE A 147 -19.68 -8.53 -3.55
N ALA A 148 -20.89 -8.30 -4.03
CA ALA A 148 -21.34 -8.58 -5.38
C ALA A 148 -20.30 -8.11 -6.40
N ARG A 149 -20.07 -8.97 -7.40
CA ARG A 149 -19.37 -8.66 -8.65
C ARG A 149 -19.97 -7.38 -9.25
N SER A 150 -19.29 -6.27 -9.11
CA SER A 150 -19.39 -5.16 -10.05
C SER A 150 -17.98 -4.92 -10.59
N SER A 151 -17.61 -5.77 -11.54
CA SER A 151 -16.35 -5.67 -12.26
C SER A 151 -16.44 -4.54 -13.28
N ARG A 152 -16.08 -3.34 -12.84
CA ARG A 152 -15.45 -2.35 -13.72
C ARG A 152 -14.08 -2.03 -13.14
N PHE A 153 -13.14 -2.95 -13.39
CA PHE A 153 -11.73 -2.75 -13.15
C PHE A 153 -11.24 -1.67 -14.12
N PHE A 154 -11.03 -0.45 -13.65
CA PHE A 154 -10.22 0.51 -14.38
C PHE A 154 -8.76 0.08 -14.27
N ASN A 155 -8.22 -0.41 -15.40
CA ASN A 155 -6.81 -0.73 -15.57
C ASN A 155 -5.99 0.56 -15.42
N LEU A 156 -5.32 0.73 -14.28
CA LEU A 156 -4.38 1.80 -14.03
C LEU A 156 -3.03 1.18 -13.68
N SER A 157 -2.18 1.17 -14.68
CA SER A 157 -0.85 0.60 -14.59
C SER A 157 0.15 1.66 -14.07
N SER A 158 1.35 1.20 -13.73
CA SER A 158 2.52 1.84 -13.10
C SER A 158 2.58 3.36 -12.86
N ILE A 159 3.01 3.73 -11.64
CA ILE A 159 3.53 5.07 -11.29
C ILE A 159 4.99 5.19 -11.75
N VAL A 160 5.32 6.25 -12.49
CA VAL A 160 6.70 6.70 -12.70
C VAL A 160 6.96 7.88 -11.77
N ALA A 161 7.84 7.71 -10.79
CA ALA A 161 8.34 8.79 -9.95
C ALA A 161 9.69 9.25 -10.51
N HIS A 162 9.75 10.41 -11.14
CA HIS A 162 11.02 11.06 -11.48
C HIS A 162 11.60 11.73 -10.23
N SER A 163 12.65 11.13 -9.69
CA SER A 163 13.44 11.68 -8.58
C SER A 163 14.46 12.68 -9.14
N TYR A 164 14.20 13.98 -8.97
CA TYR A 164 15.29 14.96 -9.01
C TYR A 164 16.04 14.93 -7.69
N ARG A 165 17.37 14.87 -7.81
CA ARG A 165 18.39 14.80 -6.75
C ARG A 165 18.15 15.82 -5.64
N GLY A 166 18.39 15.40 -4.39
CA GLY A 166 18.54 16.33 -3.27
C GLY A 166 17.89 15.88 -1.97
N TRP A 167 18.24 14.70 -1.47
CA TRP A 167 17.99 14.32 -0.06
C TRP A 167 19.33 14.11 0.64
N ARG A 168 20.02 15.21 0.91
CA ARG A 168 21.05 15.36 1.95
C ARG A 168 21.07 16.82 2.39
N SER A 169 20.45 17.11 3.52
CA SER A 169 21.04 17.71 4.73
C SER A 169 19.93 17.90 5.74
#